data_AF-A0A6V8K9T9-F1
#
_entry.id   AF-A0A6V8K9T9-F1
#
_cell.length_a   1.000
_cell.length_b   1.000
_cell.length_c   1.000
_cell.angle_alpha   90.00
_cell.angle_beta   90.00
_cell.angle_gamma   90.00
#
_symmetry.space_group_name_H-M   'P 1'
#
loop_
_entity.id
_entity.type
_entity.pdbx_description
1 polymer ?
#
loop_
_entity_poly.entity_id
_entity_poly.type
_entity_poly.pdbx_seq_one_letter_code
_entity_poly.pdbx_strand_id
1 'polypeptide(L)'
;MVAKAIHRVMLASGADHVYLDARHLPDVPHRFPTITAACLAAGIDPTVDLIPVAPAAHYASGGVRTDLRGRSSIPGLYACGEVACTGVHGANRLASNSLLEGLVFARRIAEDVARDLPPQAEPAPLSGEPGWVVGEDVRVPLQEAMTRGAGVLRSADSLATAAKELTRLGGTRGTPRTASWEATNLLTVASTLVAAAYTRQETRGCHWREDYPATSDEWLGHLLGGSVRTARSLRAGGSCEPVHCAGPACGRHRPRGRGARGAHRARRGSRPFPPGRDQRRDDPGQPAEQR
;
A
#
# COMPACT_ATOMS: atom_id res chain seq x y z
N MET A 1 -19.43 -6.65 -2.64
CA MET A 1 -18.95 -5.68 -1.63
C MET A 1 -20.07 -4.67 -1.36
N VAL A 2 -20.37 -4.37 -0.09
CA VAL A 2 -21.47 -3.46 0.31
C VAL A 2 -21.27 -2.06 -0.26
N ALA A 3 -20.05 -1.51 -0.18
CA ALA A 3 -19.72 -0.19 -0.71
C ALA A 3 -20.10 -0.01 -2.20
N LYS A 4 -19.88 -1.05 -3.02
CA LYS A 4 -20.27 -1.07 -4.43
C LYS A 4 -21.79 -0.94 -4.60
N ALA A 5 -22.56 -1.70 -3.82
CA ALA A 5 -24.01 -1.67 -3.90
C ALA A 5 -24.56 -0.31 -3.49
N ILE A 6 -24.06 0.25 -2.38
CA ILE A 6 -24.41 1.60 -1.91
C ILE A 6 -24.09 2.64 -2.99
N HIS A 7 -22.88 2.61 -3.55
CA HIS A 7 -22.48 3.60 -4.56
C HIS A 7 -23.34 3.52 -5.83
N ARG A 8 -23.75 2.32 -6.27
CA ARG A 8 -24.68 2.17 -7.39
C ARG A 8 -26.05 2.77 -7.11
N VAL A 9 -26.58 2.56 -5.90
CA VAL A 9 -27.85 3.16 -5.49
C VAL A 9 -27.75 4.68 -5.49
N MET A 10 -26.70 5.24 -4.88
CA MET A 10 -26.44 6.67 -4.86
C MET A 10 -26.38 7.29 -6.26
N LEU A 11 -25.64 6.65 -7.19
CA LEU A 11 -25.56 7.11 -8.59
C LEU A 11 -26.90 7.03 -9.31
N ALA A 12 -27.67 5.96 -9.10
CA ALA A 12 -28.96 5.78 -9.76
C ALA A 12 -30.03 6.75 -9.22
N SER A 13 -29.99 7.10 -7.94
CA SER A 13 -30.95 8.01 -7.31
C SER A 13 -30.52 9.48 -7.32
N GLY A 14 -29.25 9.77 -7.63
CA GLY A 14 -28.66 11.11 -7.47
C GLY A 14 -28.58 11.56 -6.01
N ALA A 15 -28.54 10.62 -5.05
CA ALA A 15 -28.49 10.92 -3.63
C ALA A 15 -27.05 10.96 -3.12
N ASP A 16 -26.75 11.88 -2.21
CA ASP A 16 -25.40 12.05 -1.63
C ASP A 16 -25.07 11.00 -0.55
N HIS A 17 -26.08 10.29 -0.05
CA HIS A 17 -25.94 9.24 0.96
C HIS A 17 -27.06 8.21 0.90
N VAL A 18 -26.88 7.11 1.63
CA VAL A 18 -27.95 6.18 2.00
C VAL A 18 -28.14 6.19 3.51
N TYR A 19 -29.13 5.48 4.02
CA TYR A 19 -29.38 5.41 5.46
C TYR A 19 -28.96 4.05 6.05
N LEU A 20 -28.31 4.09 7.20
CA LEU A 20 -28.13 2.96 8.10
C LEU A 20 -29.20 3.01 9.19
N ASP A 21 -30.00 1.95 9.30
CA ASP A 21 -31.06 1.85 10.31
C ASP A 21 -30.60 0.99 11.49
N ALA A 22 -30.29 1.65 12.61
CA ALA A 22 -29.91 1.00 13.87
C ALA A 22 -31.06 0.94 14.90
N ARG A 23 -32.24 1.48 14.59
CA ARG A 23 -33.34 1.69 15.56
C ARG A 23 -33.94 0.40 16.09
N HIS A 24 -33.80 -0.68 15.33
CA HIS A 24 -34.25 -2.03 15.70
C HIS A 24 -33.28 -2.73 16.68
N LEU A 25 -32.09 -2.18 16.91
CA LEU A 25 -31.10 -2.76 17.80
C LEU A 25 -31.37 -2.33 19.24
N PRO A 26 -31.41 -3.27 20.21
CA PRO A 26 -31.53 -2.90 21.61
C PRO A 26 -30.21 -2.29 22.10
N ASP A 27 -30.34 -1.30 22.99
CA ASP A 27 -29.23 -0.78 23.80
C ASP A 27 -28.01 -0.29 22.97
N VAL A 28 -28.29 0.42 21.86
CA VAL A 28 -27.26 1.00 20.99
C VAL A 28 -26.24 1.86 21.77
N PRO A 29 -26.65 2.74 22.72
CA PRO A 29 -25.70 3.59 23.45
C PRO A 29 -24.65 2.82 24.25
N HIS A 30 -25.01 1.68 24.86
CA HIS A 30 -24.07 0.89 25.64
C HIS A 30 -23.22 -0.04 24.76
N ARG A 31 -23.79 -0.59 23.68
CA ARG A 31 -23.06 -1.49 22.76
C ARG A 31 -22.10 -0.74 21.83
N PHE A 32 -22.43 0.50 21.46
CA PHE A 32 -21.66 1.30 20.51
C PHE A 32 -21.43 2.73 21.01
N PRO A 33 -20.86 2.92 22.21
CA PRO A 33 -20.82 4.23 22.89
C PRO A 33 -20.09 5.30 22.07
N THR A 34 -19.01 4.94 21.39
CA THR A 34 -18.27 5.87 20.52
C THR A 34 -19.08 6.30 19.29
N ILE A 35 -19.84 5.37 18.69
CA ILE A 35 -20.69 5.68 17.53
C ILE A 35 -21.87 6.55 17.99
N THR A 36 -22.52 6.21 19.09
CA THR A 36 -23.61 7.00 19.66
C THR A 36 -23.16 8.42 19.99
N ALA A 37 -22.01 8.59 20.64
CA ALA A 37 -21.47 9.91 20.93
C ALA A 37 -21.21 10.73 19.64
N ALA A 38 -20.66 10.09 18.60
CA ALA A 38 -20.42 10.75 17.32
C ALA A 38 -21.72 11.15 16.59
N CYS A 39 -22.74 10.28 16.60
CA CYS A 39 -24.05 10.60 16.04
C CYS A 39 -24.71 11.76 16.79
N LEU A 40 -24.73 11.72 18.13
CA LEU A 40 -25.32 12.78 18.94
C LEU A 40 -24.60 14.12 18.74
N ALA A 41 -23.27 14.12 18.62
CA ALA A 41 -22.50 15.33 18.30
C ALA A 41 -22.85 15.90 16.92
N ALA A 42 -23.30 15.06 15.99
CA ALA A 42 -23.81 15.46 14.67
C ALA A 42 -25.33 15.76 14.67
N GLY A 43 -25.99 15.74 15.84
CA GLY A 43 -27.43 16.01 15.97
C GLY A 43 -28.34 14.86 15.54
N ILE A 44 -27.84 13.62 15.56
CA ILE A 44 -28.56 12.41 15.15
C ILE A 44 -28.63 11.47 16.36
N ASP A 45 -29.83 11.05 16.76
CA ASP A 45 -30.01 10.01 17.78
C ASP A 45 -30.14 8.64 17.08
N PRO A 46 -29.13 7.76 17.12
CA PRO A 46 -29.15 6.49 16.41
C PRO A 46 -30.18 5.49 16.94
N THR A 47 -30.85 5.78 18.06
CA THR A 47 -31.92 4.94 18.63
C THR A 47 -33.27 5.20 17.99
N VAL A 48 -33.49 6.39 17.40
CA VAL A 48 -34.78 6.80 16.83
C VAL A 48 -34.67 7.36 15.41
N ASP A 49 -33.49 7.85 15.02
CA ASP A 49 -33.21 8.43 13.70
C ASP A 49 -32.52 7.44 12.76
N LEU A 50 -32.65 7.70 11.47
CA LEU A 50 -31.82 7.05 10.44
C LEU A 50 -30.46 7.75 10.34
N ILE A 51 -29.38 6.99 10.23
CA ILE A 51 -28.02 7.54 10.17
C ILE A 51 -27.60 7.69 8.70
N PRO A 52 -27.32 8.90 8.19
CA PRO A 52 -26.81 9.09 6.83
C PRO A 52 -25.39 8.54 6.72
N VAL A 53 -25.15 7.67 5.73
CA VAL A 53 -23.85 7.04 5.47
C VAL A 53 -23.53 7.02 3.98
N ALA A 54 -22.25 7.17 3.66
CA ALA A 54 -21.72 7.04 2.31
C ALA A 54 -20.38 6.26 2.35
N PRO A 55 -20.00 5.55 1.26
CA PRO A 55 -18.69 4.91 1.19
C PRO A 55 -17.58 5.96 1.23
N ALA A 56 -16.56 5.72 2.05
CA ALA A 56 -15.37 6.56 2.14
C ALA A 56 -14.10 5.73 1.92
N ALA A 57 -13.04 6.38 1.42
CA ALA A 57 -11.71 5.77 1.39
C ALA A 57 -11.24 5.50 2.82
N HIS A 58 -10.78 4.28 3.09
CA HIS A 58 -10.51 3.84 4.47
C HIS A 58 -9.12 3.22 4.67
N TYR A 59 -8.60 2.48 3.68
CA TYR A 59 -7.33 1.76 3.83
C TYR A 59 -6.61 1.60 2.50
N ALA A 60 -5.28 1.80 2.51
CA ALA A 60 -4.41 1.53 1.37
C ALA A 60 -3.87 0.09 1.41
N SER A 61 -4.34 -0.78 0.50
CA SER A 61 -3.79 -2.14 0.36
C SER A 61 -2.53 -2.22 -0.51
N GLY A 62 -2.22 -1.15 -1.25
CA GLY A 62 -0.97 -0.99 -1.97
C GLY A 62 0.09 -0.29 -1.12
N GLY A 63 1.16 0.20 -1.75
CA GLY A 63 2.22 0.92 -1.04
C GLY A 63 3.61 0.56 -1.55
N VAL A 64 4.62 0.87 -0.74
CA VAL A 64 6.02 0.51 -1.01
C VAL A 64 6.15 -1.01 -0.98
N ARG A 65 6.50 -1.63 -2.12
CA ARG A 65 6.73 -3.07 -2.16
C ARG A 65 7.86 -3.44 -1.22
N THR A 66 7.61 -4.40 -0.35
CA THR A 66 8.64 -4.98 0.50
C THR A 66 8.76 -6.49 0.31
N ASP A 67 9.89 -7.04 0.74
CA ASP A 67 10.03 -8.47 0.97
C ASP A 67 9.41 -8.89 2.32
N LEU A 68 9.53 -10.17 2.68
CA LEU A 68 8.99 -10.71 3.93
C LEU A 68 9.70 -10.20 5.20
N ARG A 69 10.77 -9.42 5.06
CA ARG A 69 11.50 -8.76 6.15
C ARG A 69 11.21 -7.26 6.22
N GLY A 70 10.38 -6.72 5.33
CA GLY A 70 10.06 -5.29 5.30
C GLY A 70 11.07 -4.44 4.52
N ARG A 71 12.02 -5.06 3.82
CA ARG A 71 13.02 -4.34 3.00
C ARG A 71 12.38 -3.89 1.69
N SER A 72 12.59 -2.63 1.31
CA SER A 72 12.22 -2.15 -0.02
C SER A 72 13.27 -2.58 -1.06
N SER A 73 13.09 -2.18 -2.33
CA SER A 73 14.13 -2.35 -3.35
C SER A 73 15.31 -1.39 -3.22
N ILE A 74 15.23 -0.42 -2.32
CA ILE A 74 16.32 0.52 -2.01
C ILE A 74 17.04 0.01 -0.75
N PRO A 75 18.35 -0.31 -0.83
CA PRO A 75 19.11 -0.75 0.33
C PRO A 75 19.03 0.26 1.48
N GLY A 76 18.76 -0.23 2.69
CA GLY A 76 18.64 0.62 3.90
C GLY A 76 17.26 1.27 4.07
N LEU A 77 16.39 1.22 3.06
CA LEU A 77 15.01 1.70 3.18
C LEU A 77 14.05 0.54 3.45
N TYR A 78 13.34 0.65 4.57
CA TYR A 78 12.33 -0.31 5.02
C TYR A 78 10.94 0.32 5.01
N ALA A 79 9.91 -0.52 4.96
CA ALA A 79 8.51 -0.10 5.12
C ALA A 79 7.69 -1.18 5.84
N CYS A 80 6.79 -0.77 6.73
CA CYS A 80 5.84 -1.66 7.41
C CYS A 80 4.54 -0.93 7.73
N GLY A 81 3.48 -1.68 7.99
CA GLY A 81 2.14 -1.14 8.18
C GLY A 81 1.53 -0.67 6.87
N GLU A 82 0.59 0.27 6.94
CA GLU A 82 -0.24 0.68 5.80
C GLU A 82 0.54 1.33 4.63
N VAL A 83 1.74 1.85 4.87
CA VAL A 83 2.59 2.40 3.81
C VAL A 83 3.22 1.30 2.93
N ALA A 84 3.23 0.05 3.40
CA ALA A 84 3.90 -1.07 2.74
C ALA A 84 2.93 -1.95 1.94
N CYS A 85 3.41 -2.47 0.82
CA CYS A 85 2.80 -3.56 0.08
C CYS A 85 3.59 -4.84 0.36
N THR A 86 3.22 -5.52 1.45
CA THR A 86 3.82 -6.79 1.89
C THR A 86 3.27 -8.02 1.16
N GLY A 87 2.13 -7.83 0.47
CA GLY A 87 1.35 -8.89 -0.18
C GLY A 87 0.26 -9.53 0.68
N VAL A 88 0.23 -9.30 1.99
CA VAL A 88 -0.71 -9.96 2.93
C VAL A 88 -2.18 -9.60 2.64
N HIS A 89 -2.45 -8.39 2.17
CA HIS A 89 -3.83 -7.93 1.92
C HIS A 89 -4.34 -8.23 0.51
N GLY A 90 -3.46 -8.65 -0.42
CA GLY A 90 -3.81 -8.89 -1.81
C GLY A 90 -4.60 -7.72 -2.42
N ALA A 91 -5.74 -8.03 -3.03
CA ALA A 91 -6.63 -7.04 -3.65
C ALA A 91 -7.77 -6.56 -2.73
N ASN A 92 -7.89 -7.08 -1.51
CA ASN A 92 -8.90 -6.67 -0.54
C ASN A 92 -8.51 -7.10 0.88
N ARG A 93 -8.13 -6.11 1.70
CA ARG A 93 -7.78 -6.34 3.11
C ARG A 93 -8.95 -6.92 3.90
N LEU A 94 -8.67 -7.93 4.72
CA LEU A 94 -9.61 -8.44 5.73
C LEU A 94 -9.55 -7.58 6.99
N ALA A 95 -10.70 -7.37 7.63
CA ALA A 95 -10.80 -6.59 8.86
C ALA A 95 -9.86 -7.13 9.96
N SER A 96 -9.36 -6.23 10.81
CA SER A 96 -8.48 -6.49 11.95
C SER A 96 -7.04 -6.96 11.66
N ASN A 97 -6.64 -7.15 10.40
CA ASN A 97 -5.28 -7.62 10.09
C ASN A 97 -4.21 -6.52 9.94
N SER A 98 -4.60 -5.25 9.83
CA SER A 98 -3.66 -4.16 9.52
C SER A 98 -2.74 -3.78 10.70
N LEU A 99 -3.25 -3.77 11.93
CA LEU A 99 -2.42 -3.52 13.12
C LEU A 99 -1.42 -4.65 13.35
N LEU A 100 -1.88 -5.90 13.16
CA LEU A 100 -1.02 -7.07 13.30
C LEU A 100 0.11 -7.09 12.27
N GLU A 101 -0.18 -6.71 11.02
CA GLU A 101 0.87 -6.55 10.00
C GLU A 101 1.94 -5.56 10.44
N GLY A 102 1.53 -4.38 10.94
CA GLY A 102 2.47 -3.38 11.46
C GLY A 102 3.38 -3.96 12.53
N LEU A 103 2.83 -4.63 13.54
CA LEU A 103 3.60 -5.22 14.64
C LEU A 103 4.58 -6.31 14.17
N VAL A 104 4.13 -7.22 13.30
CA VAL A 104 4.94 -8.33 12.80
C VAL A 104 6.10 -7.82 11.96
N PHE A 105 5.86 -6.90 11.03
CA PHE A 105 6.91 -6.39 10.16
C PHE A 105 7.84 -5.42 10.89
N ALA A 106 7.35 -4.60 11.83
CA ALA A 106 8.21 -3.74 12.65
C ALA A 106 9.23 -4.56 13.44
N ARG A 107 8.81 -5.68 14.05
CA ARG A 107 9.73 -6.59 14.74
C ARG A 107 10.78 -7.17 13.79
N ARG A 108 10.37 -7.63 12.60
CA ARG A 108 11.29 -8.18 11.60
C ARG A 108 12.31 -7.15 11.13
N ILE A 109 11.88 -5.91 10.92
CA ILE A 109 12.75 -4.79 10.53
C ILE A 109 13.75 -4.51 11.66
N ALA A 110 13.30 -4.44 12.91
CA ALA A 110 14.19 -4.22 14.05
C ALA A 110 15.27 -5.31 14.19
N GLU A 111 14.89 -6.58 14.04
CA GLU A 111 15.83 -7.72 14.04
C GLU A 111 16.83 -7.66 12.87
N ASP A 112 16.45 -7.01 11.77
CA ASP A 112 17.26 -6.90 10.57
C ASP A 112 18.25 -5.75 10.64
N VAL A 113 17.76 -4.57 11.04
CA VAL A 113 18.55 -3.36 11.32
C VAL A 113 19.59 -3.64 12.40
N ALA A 114 19.25 -4.43 13.43
CA ALA A 114 20.20 -4.81 14.47
C ALA A 114 21.30 -5.79 13.99
N ARG A 115 21.06 -6.51 12.89
CA ARG A 115 22.03 -7.48 12.36
C ARG A 115 23.05 -6.81 11.45
N ASP A 116 22.57 -6.01 10.51
CA ASP A 116 23.41 -5.36 9.52
C ASP A 116 22.67 -4.17 8.89
N LEU A 117 23.40 -3.10 8.65
CA LEU A 117 22.95 -1.95 7.87
C LEU A 117 23.91 -1.74 6.71
N PRO A 118 23.41 -1.34 5.53
CA PRO A 118 24.30 -0.98 4.45
C PRO A 118 25.25 0.14 4.92
N PRO A 119 26.50 0.17 4.41
CA PRO A 119 27.42 1.24 4.72
C PRO A 119 26.77 2.61 4.45
N GLN A 120 27.00 3.56 5.37
CA GLN A 120 26.55 4.92 5.15
C GLN A 120 27.26 5.50 3.92
N ALA A 121 26.46 6.03 2.99
CA ALA A 121 26.96 6.71 1.80
C ALA A 121 26.90 8.23 1.98
N GLU A 122 27.76 8.94 1.26
CA GLU A 122 27.66 10.40 1.16
C GLU A 122 26.36 10.79 0.45
N PRO A 123 25.65 11.84 0.94
CA PRO A 123 24.48 12.36 0.25
C PRO A 123 24.81 12.75 -1.19
N ALA A 124 23.87 12.47 -2.11
CA ALA A 124 24.01 12.92 -3.49
C ALA A 124 24.05 14.46 -3.54
N PRO A 125 24.92 15.06 -4.39
CA PRO A 125 24.95 16.51 -4.53
C PRO A 125 23.61 17.01 -5.07
N LEU A 126 23.16 18.16 -4.57
CA LEU A 126 22.00 18.83 -5.12
C LEU A 126 22.31 19.28 -6.55
N SER A 127 21.36 19.07 -7.47
CA SER A 127 21.53 19.35 -8.91
C SER A 127 21.67 20.84 -9.23
N GLY A 128 21.54 21.74 -8.26
CA GLY A 128 21.53 23.20 -8.45
C GLY A 128 20.24 23.74 -9.08
N GLU A 129 19.50 22.89 -9.80
CA GLU A 129 18.17 23.20 -10.36
C GLU A 129 17.14 23.50 -9.26
N PRO A 130 16.35 24.58 -9.38
CA PRO A 130 15.26 24.87 -8.46
C PRO A 130 14.23 23.74 -8.46
N GLY A 131 14.02 23.13 -7.29
CA GLY A 131 12.88 22.23 -7.08
C GLY A 131 11.56 22.99 -7.22
N TRP A 132 10.49 22.27 -7.51
CA TRP A 132 9.15 22.84 -7.61
C TRP A 132 8.15 22.10 -6.73
N VAL A 133 7.11 22.81 -6.32
CA VAL A 133 5.93 22.27 -5.62
C VAL A 133 4.67 22.78 -6.32
N VAL A 134 3.59 22.03 -6.19
CA VAL A 134 2.26 22.50 -6.63
C VAL A 134 1.69 23.52 -5.65
N GLY A 135 0.68 24.28 -6.09
CA GLY A 135 -0.09 25.14 -5.20
C GLY A 135 -0.83 24.32 -4.14
N GLU A 136 -1.02 24.87 -2.93
CA GLU A 136 -1.75 24.17 -1.86
C GLU A 136 -3.27 24.09 -2.13
N ASP A 137 -3.77 24.98 -2.98
CA ASP A 137 -5.15 25.08 -3.45
C ASP A 137 -5.57 23.87 -4.32
N VAL A 138 -4.61 23.07 -4.81
CA VAL A 138 -4.92 21.87 -5.59
C VAL A 138 -5.58 20.76 -4.76
N ARG A 139 -5.53 20.82 -3.43
CA ARG A 139 -5.99 19.73 -2.55
C ARG A 139 -7.46 19.38 -2.77
N VAL A 140 -8.34 20.36 -2.77
CA VAL A 140 -9.79 20.14 -2.92
C VAL A 140 -10.12 19.63 -4.34
N PRO A 141 -9.67 20.29 -5.43
CA PRO A 141 -9.85 19.77 -6.78
C PRO A 141 -9.30 18.34 -6.98
N LEU A 142 -8.17 18.01 -6.36
CA LEU A 142 -7.60 16.66 -6.40
C LEU A 142 -8.51 15.64 -5.72
N GLN A 143 -8.99 15.93 -4.51
CA GLN A 143 -9.89 15.04 -3.76
C GLN A 143 -11.18 14.77 -4.54
N GLU A 144 -11.73 15.81 -5.14
CA GLU A 144 -12.90 15.72 -6.00
C GLU A 144 -12.65 14.87 -7.25
N ALA A 145 -11.53 15.10 -7.95
CA ALA A 145 -11.14 14.33 -9.13
C ALA A 145 -10.98 12.84 -8.81
N MET A 146 -10.34 12.52 -7.68
CA MET A 146 -10.16 11.15 -7.22
C MET A 146 -11.47 10.50 -6.80
N THR A 147 -12.34 11.23 -6.10
CA THR A 147 -13.67 10.73 -5.68
C THR A 147 -14.54 10.39 -6.88
N ARG A 148 -14.59 11.29 -7.87
CA ARG A 148 -15.40 11.10 -9.08
C ARG A 148 -14.83 10.07 -10.06
N GLY A 149 -13.52 10.11 -10.32
CA GLY A 149 -12.92 9.34 -11.40
C GLY A 149 -12.24 8.03 -10.98
N ALA A 150 -11.76 7.94 -9.73
CA ALA A 150 -11.02 6.80 -9.19
C ALA A 150 -11.65 6.18 -7.93
N GLY A 151 -12.94 6.46 -7.69
CA GLY A 151 -13.73 6.00 -6.55
C GLY A 151 -14.04 4.50 -6.55
N VAL A 152 -15.22 4.15 -6.04
CA VAL A 152 -15.65 2.74 -5.85
C VAL A 152 -15.86 2.03 -7.18
N LEU A 153 -16.45 2.72 -8.16
CA LEU A 153 -16.66 2.24 -9.53
C LEU A 153 -15.76 3.04 -10.47
N ARG A 154 -15.19 2.36 -11.45
CA ARG A 154 -14.23 2.95 -12.39
C ARG A 154 -14.51 2.47 -13.79
N SER A 155 -14.24 3.33 -14.77
CA SER A 155 -14.19 3.00 -16.20
C SER A 155 -12.94 3.61 -16.82
N ALA A 156 -12.60 3.20 -18.04
CA ALA A 156 -11.55 3.87 -18.82
C ALA A 156 -11.78 5.39 -18.88
N ASP A 157 -13.04 5.83 -19.12
CA ASP A 157 -13.40 7.25 -19.22
C ASP A 157 -13.27 7.99 -17.89
N SER A 158 -13.73 7.39 -16.78
CA SER A 158 -13.65 8.01 -15.46
C SER A 158 -12.19 8.22 -15.04
N LEU A 159 -11.34 7.22 -15.32
CA LEU A 159 -9.92 7.23 -14.99
C LEU A 159 -9.14 8.18 -15.91
N ALA A 160 -9.46 8.23 -17.21
CA ALA A 160 -8.87 9.18 -18.14
C ALA A 160 -9.20 10.63 -17.78
N THR A 161 -10.44 10.88 -17.36
CA THR A 161 -10.88 12.21 -16.88
C THR A 161 -10.12 12.62 -15.63
N ALA A 162 -10.00 11.72 -14.64
CA ALA A 162 -9.17 11.97 -13.45
C ALA A 162 -7.70 12.23 -13.81
N ALA A 163 -7.10 11.42 -14.68
CA ALA A 163 -5.71 11.60 -15.10
C ALA A 163 -5.47 12.96 -15.76
N LYS A 164 -6.40 13.43 -16.61
CA LYS A 164 -6.35 14.75 -17.24
C LYS A 164 -6.37 15.87 -16.18
N GLU A 165 -7.25 15.75 -15.20
CA GLU A 165 -7.37 16.74 -14.12
C GLU A 165 -6.13 16.75 -13.22
N LEU A 166 -5.61 15.59 -12.83
CA LEU A 166 -4.36 15.51 -12.07
C LEU A 166 -3.18 16.11 -12.84
N THR A 167 -3.11 15.88 -14.16
CA THR A 167 -2.09 16.50 -15.02
C THR A 167 -2.20 18.02 -15.02
N ARG A 168 -3.42 18.56 -15.11
CA ARG A 168 -3.69 20.00 -15.03
C ARG A 168 -3.23 20.58 -13.69
N LEU A 169 -3.58 19.92 -12.58
CA LEU A 169 -3.19 20.33 -11.23
C LEU A 169 -1.66 20.29 -11.02
N GLY A 170 -0.96 19.33 -11.63
CA GLY A 170 0.51 19.25 -11.61
C GLY A 170 1.23 20.38 -12.35
N GLY A 171 0.52 21.11 -13.21
CA GLY A 171 1.04 22.30 -13.87
C GLY A 171 1.08 23.55 -12.98
N THR A 172 0.44 23.51 -11.81
CA THR A 172 0.47 24.63 -10.85
C THR A 172 1.85 24.76 -10.19
N ARG A 173 2.12 25.97 -9.68
CA ARG A 173 3.35 26.29 -8.96
C ARG A 173 2.98 27.00 -7.65
N GLY A 174 3.55 26.53 -6.55
CA GLY A 174 3.35 27.09 -5.22
C GLY A 174 4.66 27.48 -4.54
N THR A 175 4.53 28.19 -3.42
CA THR A 175 5.67 28.49 -2.53
C THR A 175 5.97 27.26 -1.67
N PRO A 176 7.23 26.79 -1.58
CA PRO A 176 7.60 25.67 -0.72
C PRO A 176 7.25 25.90 0.75
N ARG A 177 6.30 25.11 1.26
CA ARG A 177 5.89 24.99 2.66
C ARG A 177 5.23 23.63 2.90
N THR A 178 4.95 23.30 4.15
CA THR A 178 4.32 22.02 4.53
C THR A 178 3.07 21.71 3.69
N ALA A 179 2.16 22.66 3.57
CA ALA A 179 0.93 22.48 2.81
C ALA A 179 1.17 22.16 1.33
N SER A 180 2.15 22.80 0.67
CA SER A 180 2.48 22.52 -0.73
C SER A 180 3.25 21.20 -0.89
N TRP A 181 4.08 20.79 0.08
CA TRP A 181 4.75 19.49 0.04
C TRP A 181 3.74 18.35 0.16
N GLU A 182 2.78 18.48 1.08
CA GLU A 182 1.69 17.52 1.21
C GLU A 182 0.83 17.47 -0.06
N ALA A 183 0.51 18.63 -0.65
CA ALA A 183 -0.23 18.69 -1.90
C ALA A 183 0.53 18.01 -3.06
N THR A 184 1.84 18.25 -3.18
CA THR A 184 2.69 17.55 -4.16
C THR A 184 2.67 16.04 -3.91
N ASN A 185 2.85 15.60 -2.66
CA ASN A 185 2.85 14.17 -2.32
C ASN A 185 1.51 13.51 -2.64
N LEU A 186 0.39 14.16 -2.30
CA LEU A 186 -0.96 13.69 -2.63
C LEU A 186 -1.13 13.55 -4.15
N LEU A 187 -0.68 14.54 -4.92
CA LEU A 187 -0.76 14.50 -6.38
C LEU A 187 0.07 13.35 -6.96
N THR A 188 1.28 13.14 -6.46
CA THR A 188 2.14 12.02 -6.89
C THR A 188 1.49 10.66 -6.62
N VAL A 189 0.95 10.48 -5.41
CA VAL A 189 0.25 9.24 -5.03
C VAL A 189 -1.03 9.05 -5.86
N ALA A 190 -1.85 10.10 -6.00
CA ALA A 190 -3.07 10.08 -6.80
C ALA A 190 -2.78 9.69 -8.27
N SER A 191 -1.77 10.30 -8.87
CA SER A 191 -1.35 10.00 -10.26
C SER A 191 -0.92 8.55 -10.41
N THR A 192 -0.17 8.02 -9.43
CA THR A 192 0.25 6.62 -9.40
C THR A 192 -0.95 5.66 -9.28
N LEU A 193 -1.90 5.99 -8.40
CA LEU A 193 -3.13 5.19 -8.22
C LEU A 193 -3.99 5.17 -9.48
N VAL A 194 -4.20 6.33 -10.12
CA VAL A 194 -4.98 6.42 -11.36
C VAL A 194 -4.30 5.66 -12.49
N ALA A 195 -2.98 5.81 -12.65
CA ALA A 195 -2.23 5.06 -13.67
C ALA A 195 -2.31 3.54 -13.45
N ALA A 196 -2.17 3.08 -12.19
CA ALA A 196 -2.29 1.66 -11.85
C ALA A 196 -3.72 1.13 -12.09
N ALA A 197 -4.74 1.91 -11.73
CA ALA A 197 -6.13 1.56 -11.94
C ALA A 197 -6.50 1.53 -13.43
N TYR A 198 -5.96 2.46 -14.24
CA TYR A 198 -6.17 2.50 -15.68
C TYR A 198 -5.53 1.28 -16.36
N THR A 199 -4.29 0.98 -15.98
CA THR A 199 -3.51 -0.15 -16.49
C THR A 199 -4.21 -1.48 -16.21
N ARG A 200 -4.73 -1.70 -14.99
CA ARG A 200 -5.39 -2.96 -14.62
C ARG A 200 -6.78 -3.05 -15.26
N GLN A 201 -6.90 -3.86 -16.30
CA GLN A 201 -8.13 -4.09 -17.07
C GLN A 201 -8.84 -5.37 -16.62
N GLU A 202 -9.14 -5.47 -15.33
CA GLU A 202 -9.99 -6.52 -14.75
C GLU A 202 -10.72 -5.97 -13.51
N THR A 203 -11.63 -6.76 -12.95
CA THR A 203 -12.20 -6.50 -11.63
C THR A 203 -11.68 -7.53 -10.64
N ARG A 204 -11.07 -7.09 -9.53
CA ARG A 204 -10.55 -7.96 -8.47
C ARG A 204 -10.52 -7.24 -7.13
N GLY A 205 -11.14 -7.84 -6.11
CA GLY A 205 -11.16 -7.28 -4.75
C GLY A 205 -11.82 -5.90 -4.70
N CYS A 206 -11.10 -4.88 -4.18
CA CYS A 206 -11.55 -3.49 -4.13
C CYS A 206 -11.32 -2.71 -5.44
N HIS A 207 -10.65 -3.31 -6.42
CA HIS A 207 -10.52 -2.73 -7.76
C HIS A 207 -11.68 -3.19 -8.64
N TRP A 208 -12.63 -2.29 -8.90
CA TRP A 208 -13.81 -2.56 -9.69
C TRP A 208 -13.83 -1.73 -10.98
N ARG A 209 -13.72 -2.40 -12.14
CA ARG A 209 -13.78 -1.81 -13.48
C ARG A 209 -15.09 -2.22 -14.14
N GLU A 210 -15.96 -1.25 -14.42
CA GLU A 210 -17.28 -1.54 -15.01
C GLU A 210 -17.17 -1.98 -16.47
N ASP A 211 -16.15 -1.48 -17.17
CA ASP A 211 -15.74 -1.86 -18.52
C ASP A 211 -14.97 -3.20 -18.58
N TYR A 212 -14.49 -3.70 -17.44
CA TYR A 212 -13.84 -5.01 -17.29
C TYR A 212 -14.39 -5.76 -16.06
N PRO A 213 -15.62 -6.29 -16.12
CA PRO A 213 -16.34 -6.78 -14.93
C PRO A 213 -15.83 -8.11 -14.39
N ALA A 214 -15.03 -8.86 -15.18
CA ALA A 214 -14.50 -10.16 -14.80
C ALA A 214 -13.06 -10.06 -14.26
N THR A 215 -12.68 -11.05 -13.45
CA THR A 215 -11.26 -11.32 -13.16
C THR A 215 -10.59 -11.97 -14.36
N SER A 216 -9.30 -11.74 -14.56
CA SER A 216 -8.50 -12.40 -15.61
C SER A 216 -7.16 -12.89 -15.07
N ASP A 217 -6.73 -14.07 -15.52
CA ASP A 217 -5.50 -14.71 -15.07
C ASP A 217 -4.23 -14.02 -15.56
N GLU A 218 -4.33 -13.20 -16.62
CA GLU A 218 -3.22 -12.39 -17.11
C GLU A 218 -2.75 -11.37 -16.07
N TRP A 219 -3.64 -10.97 -15.15
CA TRP A 219 -3.39 -9.99 -14.10
C TRP A 219 -2.97 -10.62 -12.77
N LEU A 220 -2.74 -11.94 -12.71
CA LEU A 220 -2.21 -12.59 -11.52
C LEU A 220 -0.82 -12.02 -11.16
N GLY A 221 -0.79 -11.31 -10.02
CA GLY A 221 0.40 -10.63 -9.51
C GLY A 221 0.13 -9.17 -9.13
N HIS A 222 1.22 -8.44 -8.88
CA HIS A 222 1.21 -7.04 -8.47
C HIS A 222 1.72 -6.13 -9.59
N LEU A 223 1.15 -4.93 -9.69
CA LEU A 223 1.67 -3.88 -10.56
C LEU A 223 2.85 -3.17 -9.88
N LEU A 224 3.94 -2.95 -10.61
CA LEU A 224 5.11 -2.24 -10.11
C LEU A 224 5.37 -1.03 -11.00
N GLY A 225 5.25 0.18 -10.45
CA GLY A 225 5.64 1.43 -11.12
C GLY A 225 4.98 1.66 -12.49
N GLY A 226 3.70 1.28 -12.66
CA GLY A 226 2.99 1.44 -13.93
C GLY A 226 3.28 0.36 -15.01
N SER A 227 4.04 -0.69 -14.67
CA SER A 227 4.24 -1.87 -15.53
C SER A 227 3.76 -3.14 -14.83
N VAL A 228 3.14 -4.05 -15.60
CA VAL A 228 2.70 -5.37 -15.13
C VAL A 228 3.89 -6.33 -15.14
N ARG A 229 4.31 -6.82 -13.97
CA ARG A 229 5.10 -8.07 -13.93
C ARG A 229 4.13 -9.22 -13.72
N THR A 230 3.72 -9.87 -14.82
CA THR A 230 2.87 -11.06 -14.76
C THR A 230 3.63 -12.23 -14.12
N ALA A 231 2.93 -13.18 -13.52
CA ALA A 231 3.50 -14.42 -12.97
C ALA A 231 4.33 -15.23 -14.00
N ARG A 232 4.13 -15.02 -15.31
CA ARG A 232 4.98 -15.59 -16.37
C ARG A 232 6.42 -15.05 -16.33
N SER A 233 6.62 -13.78 -15.96
CA SER A 233 7.96 -13.18 -15.85
C SER A 233 8.79 -13.73 -14.69
N LEU A 234 8.16 -14.27 -13.65
CA LEU A 234 8.85 -14.88 -12.50
C LEU A 234 9.44 -16.26 -12.83
N ARG A 235 8.93 -16.96 -13.85
CA ARG A 235 9.50 -18.25 -14.29
C ARG A 235 10.70 -18.10 -15.23
N ALA A 236 10.96 -16.88 -15.74
CA ALA A 236 12.02 -16.62 -16.71
C ALA A 236 13.27 -15.93 -16.11
N GLY A 237 13.25 -15.55 -14.83
CA GLY A 237 14.37 -14.90 -14.15
C GLY A 237 15.36 -15.88 -13.54
N GLY A 238 16.14 -16.57 -14.38
CA GLY A 238 17.37 -17.25 -13.94
C GLY A 238 18.45 -16.22 -13.59
N SER A 239 19.08 -16.41 -12.42
CA SER A 239 20.34 -15.82 -11.94
C SER A 239 20.59 -14.33 -12.23
N CYS A 240 20.40 -13.49 -11.21
CA CYS A 240 21.07 -12.19 -11.15
C CYS A 240 22.59 -12.40 -11.05
N GLU A 241 23.32 -12.14 -12.13
CA GLU A 241 24.73 -11.74 -12.06
C GLU A 241 24.84 -10.21 -12.02
N PRO A 242 25.82 -9.63 -11.31
CA PRO A 242 25.97 -8.20 -11.17
C PRO A 242 26.42 -7.53 -12.48
N VAL A 243 25.76 -6.43 -12.83
CA VAL A 243 26.10 -5.58 -13.97
C VAL A 243 27.43 -4.87 -13.69
N HIS A 244 28.50 -5.31 -14.35
CA HIS A 244 29.74 -4.56 -14.46
C HIS A 244 29.57 -3.40 -15.46
N CYS A 245 29.87 -2.18 -14.99
CA CYS A 245 30.08 -0.99 -15.81
C CYS A 245 31.25 -1.21 -16.78
N ALA A 246 31.08 -0.84 -18.05
CA ALA A 246 32.22 -0.58 -18.94
C ALA A 246 31.86 0.43 -20.05
N GLY A 247 32.55 1.57 -20.04
CA GLY A 247 32.85 2.38 -21.23
C GLY A 247 34.02 1.79 -22.04
N PRO A 248 34.39 2.39 -23.18
CA PRO A 248 34.60 1.62 -24.41
C PRO A 248 36.05 1.25 -24.77
N ALA A 249 36.10 0.18 -25.58
CA ALA A 249 37.07 -0.15 -26.64
C ALA A 249 38.52 -0.51 -26.27
N CYS A 250 38.84 -1.81 -26.39
CA CYS A 250 40.00 -2.25 -27.18
C CYS A 250 39.96 -3.76 -27.51
N GLY A 251 40.36 -4.10 -28.73
CA GLY A 251 41.21 -5.28 -28.98
C GLY A 251 40.57 -6.66 -29.11
N ARG A 252 40.64 -7.20 -30.32
CA ARG A 252 40.34 -8.58 -30.71
C ARG A 252 41.25 -9.60 -29.99
N HIS A 253 40.72 -10.76 -29.57
CA HIS A 253 41.26 -12.09 -29.89
C HIS A 253 40.42 -13.24 -29.29
N ARG A 254 40.06 -14.22 -30.14
CA ARG A 254 39.68 -15.59 -29.79
C ARG A 254 40.96 -16.43 -29.64
N PRO A 255 41.01 -17.48 -28.79
CA PRO A 255 40.57 -18.81 -29.25
C PRO A 255 39.99 -19.81 -28.21
N ARG A 256 39.28 -20.78 -28.82
CA ARG A 256 38.82 -22.15 -28.46
C ARG A 256 39.37 -22.88 -27.21
N GLY A 257 38.49 -23.64 -26.53
CA GLY A 257 38.66 -25.10 -26.38
C GLY A 257 38.54 -25.78 -24.99
N ARG A 258 37.44 -26.55 -24.81
CA ARG A 258 37.25 -27.90 -24.21
C ARG A 258 37.73 -28.29 -22.78
N GLY A 259 36.84 -29.05 -22.09
CA GLY A 259 37.15 -30.12 -21.12
C GLY A 259 36.59 -29.85 -19.71
N ALA A 260 35.47 -30.39 -19.22
CA ALA A 260 35.07 -31.78 -18.92
C ALA A 260 35.63 -32.37 -17.59
N ARG A 261 34.68 -32.65 -16.67
CA ARG A 261 34.61 -33.70 -15.62
C ARG A 261 35.37 -33.49 -14.29
N GLY A 262 34.67 -33.88 -13.21
CA GLY A 262 35.31 -34.28 -11.95
C GLY A 262 34.41 -34.17 -10.73
N ALA A 263 33.66 -35.25 -10.42
CA ALA A 263 32.87 -35.40 -9.21
C ALA A 263 33.75 -35.57 -7.96
N HIS A 264 33.28 -35.18 -6.76
CA HIS A 264 33.59 -35.93 -5.54
C HIS A 264 32.57 -35.79 -4.40
N ARG A 265 32.34 -36.96 -3.81
CA ARG A 265 31.46 -37.40 -2.71
C ARG A 265 31.55 -36.63 -1.37
N ALA A 266 30.36 -36.48 -0.76
CA ALA A 266 29.90 -36.99 0.56
C ALA A 266 30.73 -36.79 1.85
N ARG A 267 30.02 -36.37 2.92
CA ARG A 267 30.04 -36.81 4.35
C ARG A 267 29.01 -35.95 5.11
N ARG A 268 27.88 -36.46 5.63
CA ARG A 268 27.60 -37.20 6.89
C ARG A 268 28.16 -36.57 8.19
N GLY A 269 27.26 -36.38 9.15
CA GLY A 269 27.48 -36.03 10.58
C GLY A 269 26.73 -34.73 10.92
N SER A 270 25.95 -34.58 11.99
CA SER A 270 25.77 -35.35 13.22
C SER A 270 24.56 -34.78 14.01
N ARG A 271 24.15 -35.54 15.02
CA ARG A 271 22.93 -35.50 15.85
C ARG A 271 22.75 -34.26 16.77
N PRO A 272 21.54 -34.08 17.37
CA PRO A 272 21.11 -32.88 18.11
C PRO A 272 21.35 -32.97 19.63
N PHE A 273 21.26 -31.83 20.32
CA PHE A 273 21.18 -31.72 21.80
C PHE A 273 19.99 -30.80 22.24
N PRO A 274 19.50 -30.96 23.49
CA PRO A 274 18.08 -30.84 23.90
C PRO A 274 17.73 -29.49 24.61
N PRO A 275 16.44 -29.28 25.03
CA PRO A 275 15.97 -27.98 25.51
C PRO A 275 16.16 -27.77 27.02
N GLY A 276 16.33 -26.51 27.43
CA GLY A 276 16.52 -26.10 28.82
C GLY A 276 15.57 -24.97 29.26
N ARG A 277 14.54 -25.38 30.00
CA ARG A 277 13.94 -24.78 31.21
C ARG A 277 13.34 -23.36 31.21
N ASP A 278 12.03 -23.43 31.43
CA ASP A 278 11.09 -22.54 32.12
C ASP A 278 11.54 -22.17 33.56
N GLN A 279 11.38 -20.91 33.96
CA GLN A 279 11.28 -20.47 35.36
C GLN A 279 10.27 -19.33 35.49
N ARG A 280 9.14 -19.67 36.10
CA ARG A 280 8.19 -18.76 36.75
C ARG A 280 8.77 -18.21 38.05
N ARG A 281 8.44 -16.95 38.40
CA ARG A 281 8.23 -16.48 39.79
C ARG A 281 7.12 -15.42 39.80
N ASP A 282 6.11 -15.68 40.61
CA ASP A 282 5.01 -14.79 41.07
C ASP A 282 5.58 -13.74 42.07
N ASP A 283 5.27 -12.43 41.96
CA ASP A 283 4.21 -11.60 42.63
C ASP A 283 4.46 -11.36 44.17
N PRO A 284 3.96 -10.32 44.90
CA PRO A 284 2.92 -9.31 44.61
C PRO A 284 3.13 -7.85 45.15
N GLY A 285 2.17 -6.93 44.88
CA GLY A 285 1.83 -5.82 45.82
C GLY A 285 1.64 -4.39 45.27
N GLN A 286 0.38 -4.00 45.05
CA GLN A 286 -0.18 -2.61 44.93
C GLN A 286 -0.26 -1.90 46.32
N PRO A 287 -0.67 -0.60 46.51
CA PRO A 287 -1.65 0.20 45.73
C PRO A 287 -1.42 1.73 45.60
N ALA A 288 -2.46 2.39 45.06
CA ALA A 288 -2.66 3.75 44.54
C ALA A 288 -2.58 4.95 45.52
N GLU A 289 -2.36 6.15 44.97
CA GLU A 289 -2.99 7.40 45.47
C GLU A 289 -3.01 8.55 44.44
N GLN A 290 -3.93 9.49 44.70
CA GLN A 290 -4.55 10.50 43.84
C GLN A 290 -3.73 11.80 43.70
N ARG A 291 -3.83 12.48 42.53
CA ARG A 291 -4.12 13.92 42.39
C ARG A 291 -4.40 14.29 40.93
#